data_AF-A0A3A9V7U7-F1
#
_entry.id   AF-A0A3A9V7U7-F1
#
_cell.length_a   1.000
_cell.length_b   1.000
_cell.length_c   1.000
_cell.angle_alpha   90.00
_cell.angle_beta   90.00
_cell.angle_gamma   90.00
#
_symmetry.space_group_name_H-M   'P 1'
#
loop_
_entity.id
_entity.type
_entity.pdbx_description
1 polymer ?
#
loop_
_entity_poly.entity_id
_entity_poly.type
_entity_poly.pdbx_seq_one_letter_code
_entity_poly.pdbx_strand_id
1 'polypeptide(L)'
;MQKVKVSNQCAEKPKNRVTFCPATTHILNVTCNLKTEMRKIIGLILLLTLTSCSYNTDFYIFNTTDKPIIVTYESGPYGKAFVTDPRIMEFDSDFDSREIKKAFEYKTERKTDSENKIITCELKSGQALWIGHDLNFTLTNPNEALILKENLVELKVEQNGNELFRVDDRYVIDFFETINIHTVGINVKKATR
;
A
#
# COMPACT_ATOMS: atom_id res chain seq x y z
N MET A 1 54.08 33.03 17.97
CA MET A 1 53.12 33.80 17.16
C MET A 1 53.14 33.15 15.78
N GLN A 2 52.07 32.62 15.17
CA GLN A 2 50.68 33.05 15.11
C GLN A 2 49.75 31.81 14.96
N LYS A 3 48.47 31.99 15.27
CA LYS A 3 47.42 30.98 15.54
C LYS A 3 46.47 30.82 14.34
N VAL A 4 45.90 29.60 14.18
CA VAL A 4 44.53 29.29 13.65
C VAL A 4 44.39 29.33 12.10
N LYS A 5 43.70 28.44 11.37
CA LYS A 5 42.38 27.80 11.59
C LYS A 5 42.20 26.47 10.81
N VAL A 6 41.40 25.58 11.41
CA VAL A 6 40.86 24.32 10.88
C VAL A 6 39.80 24.57 9.80
N SER A 7 39.73 23.72 8.77
CA SER A 7 38.45 23.26 8.19
C SER A 7 38.67 21.99 7.36
N ASN A 8 38.52 20.82 8.00
CA ASN A 8 38.08 19.62 7.31
C ASN A 8 36.56 19.73 7.14
N GLN A 9 36.09 19.91 5.92
CA GLN A 9 34.70 19.67 5.58
C GLN A 9 34.62 18.65 4.46
N CYS A 10 33.90 17.59 4.80
CA CYS A 10 33.50 16.48 3.98
C CYS A 10 32.81 16.93 2.68
N ALA A 11 33.09 16.23 1.58
CA ALA A 11 32.09 16.03 0.55
C ALA A 11 31.80 14.53 0.52
N GLU A 12 30.74 14.15 1.23
CA GLU A 12 30.14 12.83 1.17
C GLU A 12 29.71 12.55 -0.28
N LYS A 13 30.20 11.46 -0.86
CA LYS A 13 29.58 10.89 -2.06
C LYS A 13 28.26 10.25 -1.62
N PRO A 14 27.09 10.65 -2.14
CA PRO A 14 25.86 9.92 -1.87
C PRO A 14 25.96 8.53 -2.49
N LYS A 15 25.92 7.50 -1.65
CA LYS A 15 25.66 6.10 -2.04
C LYS A 15 24.18 5.95 -2.41
N ASN A 16 23.73 6.60 -3.48
CA ASN A 16 22.48 6.19 -4.12
C ASN A 16 22.80 5.06 -5.09
N ARG A 17 22.84 3.83 -4.58
CA ARG A 17 22.70 2.64 -5.42
C ARG A 17 21.25 2.61 -5.90
N VAL A 18 21.00 3.22 -7.05
CA VAL A 18 19.80 2.97 -7.83
C VAL A 18 19.95 1.57 -8.40
N THR A 19 19.17 0.62 -7.90
CA THR A 19 19.13 -0.75 -8.42
C THR A 19 18.27 -0.73 -9.67
N PHE A 20 18.89 -0.57 -10.83
CA PHE A 20 18.20 -0.76 -12.11
C PHE A 20 17.92 -2.25 -12.34
N CYS A 21 16.77 -2.56 -12.94
CA CYS A 21 16.46 -3.92 -13.37
C CYS A 21 17.54 -4.44 -14.35
N PRO A 22 17.85 -5.75 -14.39
CA PRO A 22 18.91 -6.30 -15.25
C PRO A 22 18.77 -5.96 -16.74
N ALA A 23 17.53 -5.75 -17.22
CA ALA A 23 17.25 -5.34 -18.59
C ALA A 23 17.80 -3.94 -18.94
N THR A 24 17.91 -3.03 -17.96
CA THR A 24 18.35 -1.64 -18.19
C THR A 24 19.85 -1.54 -18.46
N THR A 25 20.65 -2.46 -17.91
CA THR A 25 22.11 -2.46 -18.05
C THR A 25 22.58 -2.86 -19.46
N HIS A 26 21.85 -3.73 -20.14
CA HIS A 26 22.21 -4.20 -21.49
C HIS A 26 21.99 -3.13 -22.58
N ILE A 27 21.04 -2.22 -22.40
CA ILE A 27 20.67 -1.22 -23.42
C ILE A 27 21.67 -0.06 -23.48
N LEU A 28 22.30 0.30 -22.35
CA LEU A 28 23.28 1.39 -22.26
C LEU A 28 24.57 1.12 -23.05
N ASN A 29 24.92 -0.15 -23.26
CA ASN A 29 26.17 -0.50 -23.97
C ASN A 29 26.02 -0.41 -25.51
N VAL A 30 24.79 -0.53 -26.03
CA VAL A 30 24.49 -0.46 -27.48
C VAL A 30 24.48 0.99 -28.00
N THR A 31 24.24 1.96 -27.12
CA THR A 31 24.04 3.38 -27.49
C THR A 31 25.35 4.12 -27.83
N CYS A 32 26.52 3.57 -27.50
CA CYS A 32 27.83 4.21 -27.69
C CYS A 32 28.32 4.27 -29.15
N ASN A 33 27.67 3.59 -30.12
CA ASN A 33 28.12 3.50 -31.52
C ASN A 33 27.21 4.16 -32.57
N LEU A 34 26.17 4.90 -32.17
CA LEU A 34 25.19 5.47 -33.10
C LEU A 34 25.44 6.95 -33.42
N LYS A 35 25.04 7.43 -34.61
CA LYS A 35 25.09 8.86 -35.01
C LYS A 35 24.32 9.73 -33.99
N THR A 36 24.80 10.95 -33.75
CA THR A 36 24.32 11.87 -32.70
C THR A 36 22.80 12.10 -32.70
N GLU A 37 22.17 12.15 -33.88
CA GLU A 37 20.72 12.33 -34.00
C GLU A 37 19.93 11.07 -33.60
N MET A 38 20.44 9.87 -33.91
CA MET A 38 19.83 8.62 -33.44
C MET A 38 20.02 8.41 -31.93
N ARG A 39 21.11 8.94 -31.34
CA ARG A 39 21.30 8.92 -29.87
C ARG A 39 20.26 9.77 -29.15
N LYS A 40 19.88 10.92 -29.69
CA LYS A 40 18.81 11.78 -29.11
C LYS A 40 17.46 11.09 -29.16
N ILE A 41 17.12 10.47 -30.28
CA ILE A 41 15.85 9.74 -30.45
C ILE A 41 15.80 8.52 -29.51
N ILE A 42 16.86 7.72 -29.46
CA ILE A 42 16.94 6.56 -28.55
C ILE A 42 16.96 7.00 -27.08
N GLY A 43 17.65 8.09 -26.75
CA GLY A 43 17.64 8.68 -25.42
C GLY A 43 16.26 9.16 -25.01
N LEU A 44 15.51 9.79 -25.92
CA LEU A 44 14.13 10.21 -25.68
C LEU A 44 13.19 9.01 -25.53
N ILE A 45 13.31 7.99 -26.38
CA ILE A 45 12.54 6.75 -26.27
C ILE A 45 12.84 6.06 -24.94
N LEU A 46 14.11 5.98 -24.53
CA LEU A 46 14.50 5.41 -23.24
C LEU A 46 13.93 6.20 -22.07
N LEU A 47 13.97 7.54 -22.13
CA LEU A 47 13.37 8.39 -21.11
C LEU A 47 11.86 8.11 -20.98
N LEU A 48 11.16 7.95 -22.10
CA LEU A 48 9.71 7.67 -22.16
C LEU A 48 9.37 6.25 -21.70
N THR A 49 10.24 5.25 -21.92
CA THR A 49 9.99 3.87 -21.47
C THR A 49 10.38 3.65 -20.00
N LEU A 50 11.26 4.49 -19.44
CA LEU A 50 11.68 4.41 -18.04
C LEU A 50 10.67 5.04 -17.07
N THR A 51 9.71 5.81 -17.56
CA THR A 51 8.61 6.36 -16.73
C THR A 51 7.48 5.37 -16.48
N SER A 52 7.47 4.23 -17.17
CA SER A 52 6.44 3.19 -17.05
C SER A 52 6.79 2.20 -15.93
N CYS A 53 7.05 2.68 -14.72
CA CYS A 53 7.19 1.80 -13.57
C CYS A 53 5.79 1.36 -13.13
N SER A 54 5.48 0.07 -13.32
CA SER A 54 4.32 -0.54 -12.66
C SER A 54 4.62 -0.64 -11.17
N TYR A 55 3.65 -0.30 -10.33
CA TYR A 55 3.72 -0.48 -8.88
C TYR A 55 2.57 -1.34 -8.39
N ASN A 56 2.80 -2.02 -7.28
CA ASN A 56 1.74 -2.70 -6.53
C ASN A 56 1.27 -1.75 -5.42
N THR A 57 -0.05 -1.62 -5.27
CA THR A 57 -0.67 -0.84 -4.22
C THR A 57 -1.39 -1.78 -3.28
N ASP A 58 -0.97 -1.81 -2.02
CA ASP A 58 -1.56 -2.64 -0.98
C ASP A 58 -2.70 -1.90 -0.25
N PHE A 59 -3.71 -2.67 0.17
CA PHE A 59 -4.90 -2.19 0.87
C PHE A 59 -4.87 -2.61 2.34
N TYR A 60 -5.10 -1.64 3.23
CA TYR A 60 -4.99 -1.86 4.67
C TYR A 60 -6.12 -1.24 5.50
N ILE A 61 -6.35 -1.81 6.67
CA ILE A 61 -7.10 -1.19 7.78
C ILE A 61 -6.14 -1.05 8.96
N PHE A 62 -5.76 0.17 9.30
CA PHE A 62 -4.76 0.47 10.33
C PHE A 62 -5.42 0.75 11.68
N ASN A 63 -5.06 -0.03 12.71
CA ASN A 63 -5.38 0.33 14.09
C ASN A 63 -4.41 1.40 14.61
N THR A 64 -4.71 2.64 14.28
CA THR A 64 -4.02 3.85 14.77
C THR A 64 -4.54 4.35 16.11
N THR A 65 -5.48 3.63 16.72
CA THR A 65 -5.96 3.93 18.08
C THR A 65 -4.98 3.38 19.12
N ASP A 66 -5.13 3.82 20.37
CA ASP A 66 -4.30 3.39 21.50
C ASP A 66 -4.73 2.04 22.10
N LYS A 67 -5.83 1.44 21.61
CA LYS A 67 -6.43 0.24 22.18
C LYS A 67 -6.70 -0.81 21.08
N PRO A 68 -6.81 -2.10 21.44
CA PRO A 68 -7.22 -3.13 20.49
C PRO A 68 -8.59 -2.82 19.86
N ILE A 69 -8.76 -3.20 18.60
CA ILE A 69 -10.02 -3.13 17.88
C ILE A 69 -10.39 -4.49 17.31
N ILE A 70 -11.68 -4.73 17.14
CA ILE A 70 -12.20 -5.85 16.35
C ILE A 70 -12.63 -5.31 15.00
N VAL A 71 -12.04 -5.84 13.93
CA VAL A 71 -12.38 -5.53 12.55
C VAL A 71 -13.17 -6.72 12.00
N THR A 72 -14.39 -6.45 11.52
CA THR A 72 -15.20 -7.42 10.77
C THR A 72 -15.47 -6.87 9.39
N TYR A 73 -15.14 -7.62 8.34
CA TYR A 73 -15.48 -7.22 6.98
C TYR A 73 -16.07 -8.36 6.14
N GLU A 74 -16.97 -8.00 5.22
CA GLU A 74 -17.53 -8.89 4.22
C GLU A 74 -16.84 -8.63 2.87
N SER A 75 -16.15 -9.64 2.34
CA SER A 75 -15.56 -9.57 1.00
C SER A 75 -16.62 -9.89 -0.06
N GLY A 76 -16.64 -9.14 -1.16
CA GLY A 76 -17.50 -9.43 -2.32
C GLY A 76 -17.16 -10.77 -3.01
N PRO A 77 -18.00 -11.20 -3.97
CA PRO A 77 -17.86 -12.51 -4.63
C PRO A 77 -16.65 -12.58 -5.58
N TYR A 78 -16.12 -11.43 -6.02
CA TYR A 78 -15.08 -11.32 -7.05
C TYR A 78 -13.70 -10.92 -6.51
N GLY A 79 -13.25 -11.52 -5.41
CA GLY A 79 -11.99 -11.24 -4.68
C GLY A 79 -10.69 -11.36 -5.49
N LYS A 80 -10.52 -10.58 -6.56
CA LYS A 80 -9.30 -10.46 -7.35
C LYS A 80 -8.33 -9.47 -6.70
N ALA A 81 -8.87 -8.37 -6.20
CA ALA A 81 -8.10 -7.35 -5.50
C ALA A 81 -7.99 -7.67 -4.00
N PHE A 82 -9.04 -8.26 -3.41
CA PHE A 82 -9.03 -8.67 -2.02
C PHE A 82 -8.50 -10.08 -1.88
N VAL A 83 -7.55 -10.28 -0.97
CA VAL A 83 -7.00 -11.61 -0.75
C VAL A 83 -7.98 -12.47 0.01
N THR A 84 -8.00 -13.77 -0.32
CA THR A 84 -8.74 -14.74 0.49
C THR A 84 -8.12 -14.92 1.86
N ASP A 85 -6.81 -14.59 1.98
CA ASP A 85 -5.94 -14.85 3.11
C ASP A 85 -5.36 -13.55 3.67
N PRO A 86 -6.17 -12.73 4.36
CA PRO A 86 -5.69 -11.49 4.95
C PRO A 86 -4.64 -11.75 6.03
N ARG A 87 -3.79 -10.75 6.24
CA ARG A 87 -2.61 -10.84 7.11
C ARG A 87 -2.62 -9.72 8.13
N ILE A 88 -2.19 -10.02 9.34
CA ILE A 88 -1.93 -9.03 10.38
C ILE A 88 -0.48 -8.57 10.23
N MET A 89 -0.33 -7.27 10.06
CA MET A 89 0.93 -6.58 9.95
C MET A 89 1.17 -5.72 11.19
N GLU A 90 2.42 -5.48 11.50
CA GLU A 90 2.87 -4.37 12.35
C GLU A 90 3.25 -3.21 11.43
N PHE A 91 2.97 -1.97 11.84
CA PHE A 91 3.37 -0.79 11.08
C PHE A 91 4.03 0.25 11.98
N ASP A 92 4.97 1.02 11.42
CA ASP A 92 5.63 2.12 12.12
C ASP A 92 4.96 3.48 11.86
N SER A 93 5.59 4.58 12.28
CA SER A 93 5.03 5.93 12.11
C SER A 93 4.90 6.37 10.65
N ASP A 94 5.67 5.77 9.75
CA ASP A 94 5.66 6.06 8.31
C ASP A 94 4.75 5.10 7.54
N PHE A 95 4.04 4.23 8.26
CA PHE A 95 3.18 3.16 7.73
C PHE A 95 3.95 2.07 6.99
N ASP A 96 5.28 1.98 7.16
CA ASP A 96 6.04 0.83 6.69
C ASP A 96 5.59 -0.40 7.46
N SER A 97 5.20 -1.46 6.74
CA SER A 97 4.54 -2.61 7.33
C SER A 97 5.35 -3.90 7.22
N ARG A 98 5.24 -4.74 8.25
CA ARG A 98 5.85 -6.07 8.31
C ARG A 98 4.82 -7.10 8.72
N GLU A 99 4.76 -8.21 7.99
CA GLU A 99 3.88 -9.34 8.32
C GLU A 99 4.28 -9.98 9.64
N ILE A 100 3.29 -10.20 10.50
CA ILE A 100 3.44 -10.91 11.77
C ILE A 100 2.83 -12.31 11.65
N LYS A 101 1.58 -12.39 11.16
CA LYS A 101 0.80 -13.63 11.08
C LYS A 101 -0.38 -13.51 10.13
N LYS A 102 -1.01 -14.65 9.82
CA LYS A 102 -2.29 -14.70 9.09
C LYS A 102 -3.44 -14.26 10.00
N ALA A 103 -4.45 -13.59 9.45
CA ALA A 103 -5.58 -13.06 10.22
C ALA A 103 -6.64 -14.12 10.61
N PHE A 104 -6.57 -15.32 10.04
CA PHE A 104 -7.55 -16.41 10.25
C PHE A 104 -7.59 -17.02 11.65
N GLU A 105 -6.73 -16.58 12.58
CA GLU A 105 -6.67 -17.16 13.92
C GLU A 105 -7.89 -16.80 14.80
N TYR A 106 -8.78 -15.90 14.34
CA TYR A 106 -9.93 -15.44 15.14
C TYR A 106 -11.28 -16.01 14.66
N LYS A 107 -11.78 -15.64 13.47
CA LYS A 107 -12.99 -16.27 12.88
C LYS A 107 -13.11 -16.00 11.39
N THR A 108 -13.52 -17.01 10.63
CA THR A 108 -13.92 -16.83 9.22
C THR A 108 -15.19 -17.61 8.96
N GLU A 109 -16.21 -16.91 8.48
CA GLU A 109 -17.51 -17.48 8.16
C GLU A 109 -17.79 -17.32 6.68
N ARG A 110 -18.45 -18.30 6.07
CA ARG A 110 -19.10 -18.12 4.77
C ARG A 110 -20.54 -17.73 5.03
N LYS A 111 -21.03 -16.72 4.33
CA LYS A 111 -22.44 -16.36 4.37
C LYS A 111 -23.22 -17.46 3.67
N THR A 112 -24.17 -18.08 4.37
CA THR A 112 -25.06 -19.09 3.78
C THR A 112 -25.73 -18.43 2.56
N ASP A 113 -25.58 -19.06 1.39
CA ASP A 113 -26.07 -18.58 0.08
C ASP A 113 -25.26 -17.49 -0.64
N SER A 114 -24.00 -17.25 -0.27
CA SER A 114 -23.10 -16.35 -1.01
C SER A 114 -21.65 -16.86 -1.06
N GLU A 115 -20.91 -16.46 -2.10
CA GLU A 115 -19.44 -16.66 -2.16
C GLU A 115 -18.69 -15.70 -1.24
N ASN A 116 -19.39 -14.73 -0.66
CA ASN A 116 -18.82 -13.74 0.25
C ASN A 116 -18.26 -14.41 1.52
N LYS A 117 -17.11 -13.90 1.96
CA LYS A 117 -16.46 -14.32 3.20
C LYS A 117 -16.57 -13.20 4.22
N ILE A 118 -16.94 -13.56 5.43
CA ILE A 118 -16.92 -12.66 6.57
C ILE A 118 -15.68 -12.98 7.37
N ILE A 119 -14.82 -11.99 7.54
CA ILE A 119 -13.55 -12.11 8.25
C ILE A 119 -13.60 -11.20 9.45
N THR A 120 -13.43 -11.78 10.64
CA THR A 120 -13.32 -11.04 11.89
C THR A 120 -11.94 -11.27 12.50
N CYS A 121 -11.26 -10.20 12.89
CA CYS A 121 -9.96 -10.28 13.54
C CYS A 121 -9.80 -9.18 14.61
N GLU A 122 -8.98 -9.46 15.60
CA GLU A 122 -8.50 -8.47 16.56
C GLU A 122 -7.18 -7.87 16.07
N LEU A 123 -7.09 -6.54 16.06
CA LEU A 123 -5.86 -5.80 15.81
C LEU A 123 -5.45 -5.05 17.06
N LYS A 124 -4.22 -5.27 17.55
CA LYS A 124 -3.63 -4.47 18.63
C LYS A 124 -3.29 -3.07 18.11
N SER A 125 -3.07 -2.13 19.04
CA SER A 125 -2.50 -0.81 18.69
C SER A 125 -1.21 -0.99 17.90
N GLY A 126 -1.07 -0.29 16.77
CA GLY A 126 0.09 -0.41 15.88
C GLY A 126 0.06 -1.62 14.94
N GLN A 127 -1.08 -2.32 14.86
CA GLN A 127 -1.29 -3.40 13.88
C GLN A 127 -2.27 -2.99 12.78
N ALA A 128 -2.05 -3.55 11.59
CA ALA A 128 -2.90 -3.36 10.43
C ALA A 128 -3.40 -4.70 9.90
N LEU A 129 -4.58 -4.68 9.28
CA LEU A 129 -5.09 -5.79 8.49
C LEU A 129 -4.80 -5.50 7.02
N TRP A 130 -3.96 -6.31 6.40
CA TRP A 130 -3.79 -6.34 4.95
C TRP A 130 -4.95 -7.12 4.32
N ILE A 131 -5.73 -6.45 3.48
CA ILE A 131 -6.96 -7.00 2.90
C ILE A 131 -6.86 -7.27 1.41
N GLY A 132 -5.84 -6.74 0.72
CA GLY A 132 -5.73 -6.86 -0.73
C GLY A 132 -4.62 -6.05 -1.35
N HIS A 133 -4.51 -6.13 -2.67
CA HIS A 133 -3.66 -5.28 -3.48
C HIS A 133 -4.19 -5.16 -4.91
N ASP A 134 -3.72 -4.16 -5.64
CA ASP A 134 -3.93 -4.04 -7.08
C ASP A 134 -2.76 -3.32 -7.77
N LEU A 135 -2.59 -3.56 -9.07
CA LEU A 135 -1.50 -2.98 -9.85
C LEU A 135 -1.86 -1.58 -10.33
N ASN A 136 -1.01 -0.62 -10.02
CA ASN A 136 -1.13 0.79 -10.42
C ASN A 136 -2.39 1.50 -9.90
N PHE A 137 -2.96 1.01 -8.80
CA PHE A 137 -4.18 1.58 -8.22
C PHE A 137 -3.95 2.98 -7.65
N THR A 138 -4.90 3.87 -7.92
CA THR A 138 -5.05 5.19 -7.33
C THR A 138 -6.50 5.43 -6.91
N LEU A 139 -6.66 5.89 -5.66
CA LEU A 139 -7.98 6.21 -5.09
C LEU A 139 -8.67 7.37 -5.84
N THR A 140 -7.90 8.20 -6.53
CA THR A 140 -8.42 9.36 -7.29
C THR A 140 -9.07 8.99 -8.62
N ASN A 141 -8.82 7.79 -9.14
CA ASN A 141 -9.49 7.29 -10.35
C ASN A 141 -10.81 6.62 -9.93
N PRO A 142 -11.99 7.15 -10.31
CA PRO A 142 -13.27 6.60 -9.89
C PRO A 142 -13.47 5.14 -10.32
N ASN A 143 -12.95 4.75 -11.49
CA ASN A 143 -13.07 3.38 -11.99
C ASN A 143 -12.23 2.39 -11.17
N GLU A 144 -11.08 2.82 -10.70
CA GLU A 144 -10.24 1.99 -9.82
C GLU A 144 -10.85 1.95 -8.42
N ALA A 145 -11.33 3.08 -7.89
CA ALA A 145 -12.01 3.12 -6.60
C ALA A 145 -13.23 2.17 -6.53
N LEU A 146 -13.90 1.88 -7.66
CA LEU A 146 -14.96 0.86 -7.73
C LEU A 146 -14.47 -0.52 -7.26
N ILE A 147 -13.19 -0.85 -7.44
CA ILE A 147 -12.61 -2.12 -7.00
C ILE A 147 -12.75 -2.27 -5.48
N LEU A 148 -12.43 -1.23 -4.71
CA LEU A 148 -12.59 -1.26 -3.26
C LEU A 148 -14.06 -1.38 -2.87
N LYS A 149 -14.95 -0.67 -3.57
CA LYS A 149 -16.40 -0.70 -3.33
C LYS A 149 -17.02 -2.07 -3.59
N GLU A 150 -16.67 -2.70 -4.71
CA GLU A 150 -17.21 -4.02 -5.09
C GLU A 150 -16.65 -5.16 -4.25
N ASN A 151 -15.43 -5.00 -3.70
CA ASN A 151 -14.77 -6.04 -2.93
C ASN A 151 -14.94 -5.92 -1.42
N LEU A 152 -15.27 -4.73 -0.88
CA LEU A 152 -15.54 -4.50 0.53
C LEU A 152 -17.01 -4.13 0.74
N VAL A 153 -17.86 -5.15 0.82
CA VAL A 153 -19.33 -5.02 0.89
C VAL A 153 -19.77 -4.35 2.18
N GLU A 154 -19.14 -4.75 3.29
CA GLU A 154 -19.37 -4.17 4.60
C GLU A 154 -18.08 -4.18 5.41
N LEU A 155 -17.87 -3.12 6.19
CA LEU A 155 -16.82 -3.01 7.18
C LEU A 155 -17.40 -2.50 8.50
N LYS A 156 -17.15 -3.23 9.57
CA LYS A 156 -17.48 -2.86 10.94
C LYS A 156 -16.21 -2.85 11.79
N VAL A 157 -16.03 -1.79 12.56
CA VAL A 157 -14.93 -1.68 13.54
C VAL A 157 -15.50 -1.44 14.92
N GLU A 158 -15.06 -2.24 15.89
CA GLU A 158 -15.50 -2.19 17.28
C GLU A 158 -14.30 -2.02 18.22
N GLN A 159 -14.51 -1.34 19.35
CA GLN A 159 -13.50 -1.20 20.40
C GLN A 159 -14.17 -1.30 21.77
N ASN A 160 -13.68 -2.22 22.61
CA ASN A 160 -14.25 -2.50 23.95
C ASN A 160 -15.77 -2.79 23.93
N GLY A 161 -16.26 -3.47 22.88
CA GLY A 161 -17.67 -3.81 22.72
C GLY A 161 -18.57 -2.67 22.20
N ASN A 162 -18.01 -1.48 21.93
CA ASN A 162 -18.74 -0.39 21.28
C ASN A 162 -18.40 -0.34 19.79
N GLU A 163 -19.40 -0.11 18.95
CA GLU A 163 -19.20 0.16 17.53
C GLU A 163 -18.53 1.54 17.36
N LEU A 164 -17.37 1.56 16.72
CA LEU A 164 -16.69 2.79 16.32
C LEU A 164 -17.30 3.34 15.03
N PHE A 165 -17.48 2.47 14.04
CA PHE A 165 -18.24 2.75 12.84
C PHE A 165 -18.63 1.44 12.13
N ARG A 166 -19.65 1.54 11.28
CA ARG A 166 -20.05 0.53 10.33
C ARG A 166 -20.39 1.20 9.01
N VAL A 167 -19.83 0.68 7.91
CA VAL A 167 -19.98 1.23 6.57
C VAL A 167 -20.25 0.12 5.58
N ASP A 168 -21.10 0.42 4.60
CA ASP A 168 -21.35 -0.45 3.46
C ASP A 168 -20.63 0.08 2.20
N ASP A 169 -20.72 -0.70 1.12
CA ASP A 169 -20.16 -0.41 -0.19
C ASP A 169 -20.51 0.99 -0.73
N ARG A 170 -21.60 1.62 -0.29
CA ARG A 170 -21.99 2.97 -0.76
C ARG A 170 -21.06 4.06 -0.24
N TYR A 171 -20.51 3.88 0.97
CA TYR A 171 -19.77 4.91 1.69
C TYR A 171 -18.35 4.49 2.10
N VAL A 172 -17.98 3.23 1.91
CA VAL A 172 -16.67 2.70 2.36
C VAL A 172 -15.48 3.43 1.74
N ILE A 173 -15.61 3.96 0.52
CA ILE A 173 -14.54 4.70 -0.16
C ILE A 173 -14.17 5.98 0.58
N ASP A 174 -15.12 6.64 1.24
CA ASP A 174 -14.89 7.89 1.96
C ASP A 174 -13.96 7.70 3.18
N PHE A 175 -13.75 6.45 3.59
CA PHE A 175 -12.89 6.06 4.71
C PHE A 175 -11.46 5.75 4.28
N PHE A 176 -11.23 5.48 2.99
CA PHE A 176 -9.90 5.21 2.47
C PHE A 176 -9.13 6.51 2.23
N GLU A 177 -7.84 6.47 2.51
CA GLU A 177 -6.89 7.51 2.15
C GLU A 177 -5.68 6.92 1.43
N THR A 178 -5.13 7.67 0.49
CA THR A 178 -3.83 7.36 -0.11
C THR A 178 -2.74 7.80 0.87
N ILE A 179 -2.01 6.84 1.43
CA ILE A 179 -0.87 7.10 2.31
C ILE A 179 0.37 7.37 1.46
N ASN A 180 0.63 6.48 0.49
CA ASN A 180 1.66 6.64 -0.52
C ASN A 180 1.26 5.85 -1.78
N ILE A 181 2.10 5.86 -2.82
CA ILE A 181 1.79 5.19 -4.10
C ILE A 181 1.63 3.66 -3.97
N HIS A 182 2.19 3.05 -2.92
CA HIS A 182 2.12 1.62 -2.63
C HIS A 182 1.09 1.28 -1.55
N THR A 183 0.40 2.26 -0.98
CA THR A 183 -0.42 2.04 0.22
C THR A 183 -1.65 2.91 0.21
N VAL A 184 -2.81 2.26 0.19
CA VAL A 184 -4.12 2.86 0.42
C VAL A 184 -4.74 2.17 1.62
N GLY A 185 -5.34 2.92 2.53
CA GLY A 185 -5.92 2.29 3.70
C GLY A 185 -6.84 3.16 4.53
N ILE A 186 -7.45 2.54 5.53
CA ILE A 186 -8.33 3.20 6.48
C ILE A 186 -7.57 3.45 7.78
N ASN A 187 -7.51 4.71 8.19
CA ASN A 187 -6.94 5.12 9.46
C ASN A 187 -8.06 5.21 10.53
N VAL A 188 -8.19 4.17 11.36
CA VAL A 188 -9.36 4.00 12.25
C VAL A 188 -9.55 5.17 13.21
N LYS A 189 -8.48 5.74 13.77
CA LYS A 189 -8.58 6.90 14.66
C LYS A 189 -9.04 8.18 13.95
N LYS A 190 -8.76 8.32 12.65
CA LYS A 190 -9.20 9.45 11.83
C LYS A 190 -10.65 9.28 11.39
N ALA A 191 -11.02 8.05 11.01
CA ALA A 191 -12.37 7.67 10.58
C ALA A 191 -13.46 7.78 11.67
N THR A 192 -13.06 7.92 12.94
CA THR A 192 -13.96 7.99 14.09
C THR A 192 -14.21 9.41 14.62
N ARG A 193 -13.61 10.43 13.98
CA ARG A 193 -13.72 11.84 14.36
C ARG A 193 -14.65 12.58 13.42
#